data_AF-A0A2G2VGU7-F1
#
_entry.id   AF-A0A2G2VGU7-F1
#
_cell.length_a   1.000
_cell.length_b   1.000
_cell.length_c   1.000
_cell.angle_alpha   90.00
_cell.angle_beta   90.00
_cell.angle_gamma   90.00
#
_symmetry.space_group_name_H-M   'P 1'
#
loop_
_entity.id
_entity.type
_entity.pdbx_description
1 polymer ?
#
loop_
_entity_poly.entity_id
_entity_poly.type
_entity_poly.pdbx_seq_one_letter_code
_entity_poly.pdbx_strand_id
1 'polypeptide(L)'
;MESNNSLEQTLQDGKLYRHVNALIVAHLRDNNLNQAASAVASATMTPMNVEARPNKLLELVAKGLAVEKEETVRGGVSTAVPFDPIITGYGSIPTPRAASVDFRQFISHHTFFLTS
;
A
#
# COMPACT_ATOMS: atom_id res chain seq x y z
N MET A 1 -3.09 -29.51 -15.57
CA MET A 1 -4.04 -28.46 -16.03
C MET A 1 -4.12 -27.30 -15.01
N GLU A 2 -3.06 -27.04 -14.24
CA GLU A 2 -3.08 -26.13 -13.07
C GLU A 2 -2.41 -24.78 -13.33
N SER A 3 -1.53 -24.69 -14.34
CA SER A 3 -0.78 -23.49 -14.69
C SER A 3 -1.65 -22.34 -15.23
N ASN A 4 -2.75 -22.65 -15.92
CA ASN A 4 -3.67 -21.63 -16.44
C ASN A 4 -4.40 -20.87 -15.32
N ASN A 5 -4.78 -21.56 -14.23
CA ASN A 5 -5.43 -20.93 -13.07
C ASN A 5 -4.49 -19.95 -12.35
N SER A 6 -3.20 -20.29 -12.26
CA SER A 6 -2.20 -19.43 -11.61
C SER A 6 -1.94 -18.12 -12.38
N LEU A 7 -1.89 -18.20 -13.72
CA LEU A 7 -1.74 -17.03 -14.57
C LEU A 7 -2.98 -16.12 -14.50
N GLU A 8 -4.18 -16.68 -14.60
CA GLU A 8 -5.42 -15.90 -14.50
C GLU A 8 -5.54 -15.18 -13.15
N GLN A 9 -5.21 -15.85 -12.05
CA GLN A 9 -5.18 -15.23 -10.73
C GLN A 9 -4.18 -14.07 -10.69
N THR A 10 -2.96 -14.27 -11.19
CA THR A 10 -1.92 -13.22 -11.24
C THR A 10 -2.40 -11.99 -12.03
N LEU A 11 -3.14 -12.21 -13.13
CA LEU A 11 -3.71 -11.13 -13.93
C LEU A 11 -4.84 -10.40 -13.19
N GLN A 12 -5.68 -11.12 -12.45
CA GLN A 12 -6.73 -10.53 -11.62
C GLN A 12 -6.14 -9.69 -10.49
N ASP A 13 -5.11 -10.19 -9.81
CA ASP A 13 -4.39 -9.47 -8.77
C ASP A 13 -3.74 -8.22 -9.34
N GLY A 14 -3.07 -8.32 -10.50
CA GLY A 14 -2.49 -7.18 -11.20
C GLY A 14 -3.52 -6.10 -11.55
N LYS A 15 -4.74 -6.49 -11.95
CA LYS A 15 -5.85 -5.56 -12.19
C LYS A 15 -6.32 -4.91 -10.88
N LEU A 16 -6.44 -5.70 -9.82
CA LEU A 16 -6.84 -5.22 -8.49
C LEU A 16 -5.85 -4.17 -7.97
N TYR A 17 -4.55 -4.45 -8.01
CA TYR A 17 -3.52 -3.51 -7.57
C TYR A 17 -3.57 -2.19 -8.35
N ARG A 18 -3.71 -2.24 -9.68
CA ARG A 18 -3.86 -1.01 -10.48
C ARG A 18 -5.11 -0.24 -10.09
N HIS A 19 -6.22 -0.92 -9.82
CA HIS A 19 -7.46 -0.28 -9.40
C HIS A 19 -7.34 0.36 -8.02
N VAL A 20 -6.70 -0.31 -7.06
CA VAL A 20 -6.43 0.25 -5.73
C VAL A 20 -5.51 1.47 -5.82
N ASN A 21 -4.45 1.41 -6.63
CA ASN A 21 -3.55 2.55 -6.83
C ASN A 21 -4.28 3.76 -7.43
N ALA A 22 -5.17 3.54 -8.40
CA ALA A 22 -6.04 4.58 -8.95
C ALA A 22 -6.93 5.22 -7.86
N LEU A 23 -7.52 4.41 -6.99
CA LEU A 23 -8.35 4.89 -5.88
C LEU A 23 -7.54 5.69 -4.85
N ILE A 24 -6.29 5.28 -4.55
CA ILE A 24 -5.38 5.99 -3.65
C ILE A 24 -5.01 7.35 -4.24
N VAL A 25 -4.56 7.39 -5.50
CA VAL A 25 -4.17 8.63 -6.17
C VAL A 25 -5.33 9.62 -6.22
N ALA A 26 -6.53 9.15 -6.59
CA ALA A 26 -7.73 9.99 -6.58
C ALA A 26 -8.06 10.51 -5.18
N HIS A 27 -8.04 9.64 -4.15
CA HIS A 27 -8.32 10.05 -2.78
C HIS A 27 -7.35 11.13 -2.28
N LEU A 28 -6.05 10.98 -2.54
CA LEU A 28 -5.04 11.98 -2.17
C LEU A 28 -5.26 13.31 -2.90
N ARG A 29 -5.49 13.26 -4.22
CA ARG A 29 -5.76 14.44 -5.04
C ARG A 29 -7.00 15.19 -4.57
N ASP A 30 -8.09 14.48 -4.33
CA ASP A 30 -9.37 15.05 -3.94
C ASP A 30 -9.33 15.66 -2.52
N ASN A 31 -8.37 15.23 -1.67
CA ASN A 31 -8.09 15.80 -0.35
C ASN A 31 -6.95 16.84 -0.36
N ASN A 32 -6.61 17.39 -1.54
CA ASN A 32 -5.57 18.42 -1.72
C ASN A 32 -4.14 17.97 -1.35
N LEU A 33 -3.87 16.67 -1.22
CA LEU A 33 -2.56 16.09 -0.93
C LEU A 33 -1.75 15.86 -2.22
N ASN A 34 -1.59 16.91 -3.02
CA ASN A 34 -1.05 16.80 -4.39
C ASN A 34 0.38 16.22 -4.47
N GLN A 35 1.24 16.53 -3.50
CA GLN A 35 2.60 15.96 -3.45
C GLN A 35 2.58 14.45 -3.21
N ALA A 36 1.75 13.99 -2.27
CA ALA A 36 1.56 12.57 -2.00
C ALA A 36 0.93 11.86 -3.22
N ALA A 37 -0.09 12.46 -3.82
CA ALA A 37 -0.72 11.95 -5.04
C ALA A 37 0.31 11.80 -6.18
N SER A 38 1.18 12.79 -6.39
CA SER A 38 2.23 12.76 -7.40
C SER A 38 3.28 11.69 -7.11
N ALA A 39 3.70 11.53 -5.85
CA ALA A 39 4.67 10.51 -5.46
C ALA A 39 4.12 9.10 -5.69
N VAL A 40 2.87 8.85 -5.27
CA VAL A 40 2.20 7.55 -5.47
C VAL A 40 1.94 7.30 -6.95
N ALA A 41 1.48 8.30 -7.71
CA ALA A 41 1.27 8.21 -9.15
C ALA A 41 2.56 7.79 -9.88
N SER A 42 3.68 8.44 -9.57
CA SER A 42 4.98 8.12 -10.14
C SER A 42 5.46 6.72 -9.74
N ALA A 43 5.43 6.39 -8.44
CA ALA A 43 5.90 5.11 -7.92
C ALA A 43 5.10 3.91 -8.46
N THR A 44 3.82 4.10 -8.75
CA THR A 44 2.91 3.03 -9.20
C THR A 44 2.63 3.06 -10.70
N MET A 45 3.24 3.99 -11.45
CA MET A 45 2.93 4.26 -12.85
C MET A 45 1.41 4.48 -13.10
N THR A 46 0.73 5.12 -12.14
CA THR A 46 -0.68 5.48 -12.22
C THR A 46 -0.83 6.93 -12.67
N PRO A 47 -1.68 7.26 -13.66
CA PRO A 47 -1.87 8.64 -14.09
C PRO A 47 -2.51 9.51 -13.00
N MET A 48 -2.09 10.78 -12.91
CA MET A 48 -2.66 11.74 -11.93
C MET A 48 -4.12 12.14 -12.23
N ASN A 49 -4.55 12.07 -13.48
CA ASN A 49 -5.91 12.45 -13.90
C ASN A 49 -6.92 11.29 -13.79
N VAL A 50 -6.60 10.25 -13.03
CA VAL A 50 -7.45 9.07 -12.97
C VAL A 50 -8.88 9.41 -12.56
N GLU A 51 -9.83 8.90 -13.33
CA GLU A 51 -11.26 9.04 -13.10
C GLU A 51 -11.70 7.96 -12.12
N ALA A 52 -11.78 8.33 -10.84
CA ALA A 52 -12.36 7.49 -9.82
C ALA A 52 -13.35 8.33 -9.00
N ARG A 53 -14.41 7.69 -8.50
CA ARG A 53 -15.38 8.37 -7.64
C ARG A 53 -14.69 8.87 -6.37
N PRO A 54 -14.93 10.13 -5.96
CA PRO A 54 -14.47 10.63 -4.67
C PRO A 54 -14.94 9.71 -3.54
N ASN A 55 -14.09 9.47 -2.54
CA ASN A 55 -14.36 8.64 -1.35
C ASN A 55 -14.63 7.15 -1.60
N LYS A 56 -14.54 6.66 -2.84
CA LYS A 56 -14.75 5.23 -3.12
C LYS A 56 -13.78 4.32 -2.36
N LEU A 57 -12.56 4.78 -2.14
CA LEU A 57 -11.57 4.07 -1.33
C LEU A 57 -12.10 3.84 0.10
N LEU A 58 -12.61 4.90 0.75
CA LEU A 58 -13.15 4.82 2.11
C LEU A 58 -14.40 3.93 2.18
N GLU A 59 -15.29 4.01 1.19
CA GLU A 59 -16.44 3.10 1.09
C GLU A 59 -16.00 1.63 1.06
N LEU A 60 -14.98 1.30 0.26
CA LEU A 60 -14.50 -0.06 0.10
C LEU A 60 -13.79 -0.56 1.36
N VAL A 61 -12.97 0.27 1.99
CA VAL A 61 -12.31 -0.04 3.26
C VAL A 61 -13.34 -0.32 4.34
N ALA A 62 -14.35 0.55 4.49
CA ALA A 62 -15.42 0.33 5.47
C ALA A 62 -16.19 -0.98 5.23
N LYS A 63 -16.47 -1.31 3.96
CA LYS A 63 -17.12 -2.57 3.59
C LYS A 63 -16.24 -3.79 3.88
N GLY A 64 -14.94 -3.72 3.58
CA GLY A 64 -13.99 -4.79 3.88
C GLY A 64 -13.89 -5.06 5.38
N LEU A 65 -13.70 -4.01 6.18
CA LEU A 65 -13.63 -4.13 7.64
C LEU A 65 -14.92 -4.71 8.26
N ALA A 66 -16.09 -4.37 7.71
CA ALA A 66 -17.36 -4.91 8.18
C ALA A 66 -17.47 -6.43 7.93
N VAL A 67 -16.97 -6.91 6.78
CA VAL A 67 -16.94 -8.33 6.43
C VAL A 67 -16.00 -9.10 7.36
N GLU A 68 -14.79 -8.58 7.63
CA GLU A 68 -13.83 -9.22 8.55
C GLU A 68 -14.41 -9.36 9.97
N LYS A 69 -15.14 -8.35 10.44
CA LYS A 69 -15.82 -8.40 11.73
C LYS A 69 -16.93 -9.47 11.76
N GLU A 70 -17.69 -9.65 10.67
CA GLU A 70 -18.70 -10.70 10.59
C GLU A 70 -18.09 -12.10 10.65
N GLU A 71 -16.93 -12.29 10.00
CA GLU A 71 -16.22 -13.57 9.98
C GLU A 71 -15.70 -13.98 11.36
N THR A 72 -15.16 -13.02 12.14
CA THR A 72 -14.72 -13.26 13.53
C THR A 72 -15.86 -13.65 14.49
N VAL A 73 -17.12 -13.37 14.14
CA VAL A 73 -18.30 -13.74 14.93
C VAL A 73 -18.83 -15.13 14.55
N ARG A 74 -18.50 -15.66 13.36
CA ARG A 74 -18.99 -16.96 12.86
C ARG A 74 -17.96 -18.10 12.89
N GLY A 75 -16.67 -17.82 13.06
CA GLY A 75 -15.60 -18.83 13.16
C GLY A 75 -14.84 -18.75 14.50
N GLY A 76 -15.10 -19.69 15.41
CA GLY A 76 -14.68 -19.64 16.81
C GLY A 76 -13.17 -19.78 17.12
N VAL A 77 -12.89 -19.45 18.39
CA VAL A 77 -11.71 -19.72 19.22
C VAL A 77 -10.42 -18.99 18.81
N SER A 78 -10.32 -17.71 19.19
CA SER A 78 -9.02 -17.08 19.43
C SER A 78 -8.36 -17.73 20.65
N THR A 79 -7.29 -18.50 20.44
CA THR A 79 -6.31 -18.74 21.49
C THR A 79 -5.60 -17.42 21.76
N ALA A 80 -6.15 -16.62 22.68
CA ALA A 80 -5.47 -15.45 23.23
C ALA A 80 -4.28 -15.94 24.04
N VAL A 81 -3.07 -15.78 23.50
CA VAL A 81 -1.83 -15.92 24.28
C VAL A 81 -1.49 -14.53 24.82
N PRO A 82 -1.50 -14.30 26.14
CA PRO A 82 -1.12 -13.02 26.70
C PRO A 82 0.40 -12.84 26.53
N PHE A 83 0.81 -11.73 25.94
CA PHE A 83 2.21 -11.31 25.91
C PHE A 83 2.64 -10.92 27.34
N ASP A 84 3.33 -11.82 28.03
CA ASP A 84 4.07 -11.54 29.26
C ASP A 84 5.53 -11.21 28.89
N PRO A 85 6.09 -10.04 29.26
CA PRO A 85 7.42 -9.65 28.87
C PRO A 85 8.43 -10.06 29.94
N ILE A 86 8.86 -11.32 29.96
CA ILE A 86 10.16 -11.78 30.50
C ILE A 86 10.30 -13.25 30.08
N ILE A 87 11.18 -13.58 29.12
CA ILE A 87 12.04 -14.78 29.18
C ILE A 87 13.34 -14.48 28.42
N THR A 88 14.42 -14.53 29.20
CA THR A 88 15.83 -14.61 28.84
C THR A 88 16.15 -15.80 27.93
N GLY A 89 16.93 -15.54 26.88
CA GLY A 89 17.74 -16.54 26.19
C GLY A 89 17.07 -17.11 24.94
N TYR A 90 17.51 -16.66 23.76
CA TYR A 90 17.94 -17.47 22.61
C TYR A 90 18.16 -16.53 21.41
N GLY A 91 19.40 -16.49 20.92
CA GLY A 91 19.72 -16.09 19.54
C GLY A 91 19.81 -14.59 19.27
N SER A 92 21.03 -14.10 19.13
CA SER A 92 21.38 -12.76 18.65
C SER A 92 20.70 -12.40 17.33
N ILE A 93 19.76 -11.45 17.34
CA ILE A 93 19.27 -10.77 16.13
C ILE A 93 20.14 -9.53 15.94
N PRO A 94 20.79 -9.31 14.78
CA PRO A 94 21.51 -8.07 14.53
C PRO A 94 20.53 -6.91 14.58
N THR A 95 20.85 -5.91 15.40
CA THR A 95 20.11 -4.65 15.52
C THR A 95 19.83 -4.08 14.12
N PRO A 96 18.57 -3.79 13.74
CA PRO A 96 18.28 -3.09 12.51
C PRO A 96 18.93 -1.72 12.61
N ARG A 97 19.98 -1.48 11.82
CA ARG A 97 20.58 -0.16 11.72
C ARG A 97 19.55 0.74 11.06
N ALA A 98 19.07 1.75 11.78
CA ALA A 98 18.23 2.79 11.22
C ALA A 98 19.02 3.53 10.13
N ALA A 99 18.85 3.12 8.88
CA ALA A 99 19.32 3.90 7.74
C ALA A 99 18.30 5.03 7.52
N SER A 100 18.67 6.26 7.88
CA SER A 100 17.92 7.44 7.45
C SER A 100 18.07 7.59 5.94
N VAL A 101 16.97 7.43 5.20
CA VAL A 101 16.94 7.70 3.76
C VAL A 101 16.86 9.22 3.56
N ASP A 102 17.89 9.82 2.97
CA ASP A 102 17.91 11.24 2.61
C ASP A 102 17.37 11.45 1.19
N PHE A 103 16.24 12.14 1.08
CA PHE A 103 15.54 12.39 -0.20
C PHE A 103 16.10 13.59 -0.98
N ARG A 104 17.10 14.31 -0.45
CA ARG A 104 17.63 15.52 -1.10
C ARG A 104 18.35 15.25 -2.42
N GLN A 105 18.75 14.00 -2.67
CA GLN A 105 19.48 13.61 -3.87
C GLN A 105 18.60 13.52 -5.14
N PHE A 106 17.27 13.41 -5.01
CA PHE A 106 16.37 13.33 -6.16
C PHE A 106 16.18 14.67 -6.88
N ILE A 107 16.49 15.80 -6.24
CA ILE A 107 16.24 17.15 -6.79
C ILE A 107 17.43 17.66 -7.63
N SER A 108 18.60 17.00 -7.62
CA SER A 108 19.80 17.54 -8.30
C SER A 108 19.91 17.21 -9.79
N HIS A 109 19.05 16.35 -10.36
CA HIS A 109 19.16 15.92 -11.77
C HIS A 109 18.21 16.62 -12.76
N HIS A 110 17.55 17.72 -12.36
CA HIS A 110 16.66 18.46 -13.27
C HIS A 110 17.11 19.89 -13.58
N THR A 111 18.42 20.11 -13.71
CA THR A 111 18.96 21.42 -14.16
C THR A 111 20.15 21.30 -15.11
N PHE A 112 20.03 20.48 -16.14
CA PHE A 112 20.80 20.58 -17.39
C PHE A 112 19.81 20.03 -18.43
N PHE A 113 19.15 20.80 -19.29
CA PHE A 113 19.66 21.67 -20.33
C PHE A 113 18.61 22.75 -20.65
N LEU A 114 18.97 24.04 -20.57
CA LEU A 114 18.55 25.08 -21.53
C LEU A 114 19.25 26.41 -21.18
N THR A 115 20.39 26.68 -21.80
CA THR A 115 20.86 28.05 -22.05
C THR A 115 22.05 28.05 -23.00
N SER A 116 21.85 28.77 -24.12
CA SER A 116 22.77 29.27 -25.15
C SER A 116 23.47 28.29 -26.08
#